data_AF-A0AAI9XEF6-F1
#
_entry.id   AF-A0AAI9XEF6-F1
#
_cell.length_a   1.000
_cell.length_b   1.000
_cell.length_c   1.000
_cell.angle_alpha   90.00
_cell.angle_beta   90.00
_cell.angle_gamma   90.00
#
_symmetry.space_group_name_H-M   'P 1'
#
loop_
_entity.id
_entity.type
_entity.pdbx_description
1 polymer ?
#
loop_
_entity_poly.entity_id
_entity_poly.type
_entity_poly.pdbx_seq_one_letter_code
_entity_poly.pdbx_strand_id
1 'polypeptide(L)'
;MKWAMSTSLSPIGIGNIGPAMRFSSSASISELREALFTNFSPDGMNDALALNITAAFFTMTVFLQLLDAGTQNSLQRGFGKPAKEGTDVPSIQSQVIFTASVSAFSRHWSSSPPYLTSKVAIMQVAKHAGTQLARFDNRVNAIAPGVYPSELASAHREP
;
A
#
# COMPACT_ATOMS: atom_id res chain seq x y z
N MET A 1 16.47 6.36 -23.64
CA MET A 1 16.19 5.26 -22.68
C MET A 1 14.68 5.03 -22.71
N LYS A 2 14.21 4.01 -23.45
CA LYS A 2 12.78 3.70 -23.61
C LYS A 2 12.36 2.79 -22.45
N TRP A 3 11.46 3.27 -21.60
CA TRP A 3 10.74 2.42 -20.65
C TRP A 3 9.57 1.77 -21.40
N ALA A 4 9.69 0.50 -21.74
CA ALA A 4 8.55 -0.31 -22.16
C ALA A 4 7.87 -0.84 -20.88
N MET A 5 6.79 -0.18 -20.45
CA MET A 5 5.87 -0.78 -19.50
C MET A 5 5.07 -1.85 -20.24
N SER A 6 5.30 -3.11 -19.88
CA SER A 6 4.41 -4.22 -20.24
C SER A 6 3.03 -3.93 -19.66
N THR A 7 2.05 -3.71 -20.53
CA THR A 7 0.65 -3.48 -20.18
C THR A 7 -0.01 -4.80 -19.78
N SER A 8 0.21 -5.21 -18.55
CA SER A 8 -0.78 -5.93 -17.74
C SER A 8 -1.27 -4.92 -16.71
N LEU A 9 -2.40 -4.26 -17.00
CA LEU A 9 -3.07 -3.38 -16.05
C LEU A 9 -3.72 -4.26 -14.97
N SER A 10 -2.92 -4.74 -14.00
CA SER A 10 -3.48 -5.07 -12.69
C SER A 10 -4.08 -3.78 -12.12
N PRO A 11 -5.30 -3.78 -11.54
CA PRO A 11 -5.93 -2.57 -11.02
C PRO A 11 -4.97 -1.87 -10.05
N ILE A 12 -4.41 -0.74 -10.50
CA ILE A 12 -3.27 -0.01 -9.90
C ILE A 12 -3.57 0.46 -8.45
N GLY A 13 -4.81 0.38 -7.98
CA GLY A 13 -5.22 0.89 -6.67
C GLY A 13 -5.15 -0.06 -5.49
N ILE A 14 -5.15 -1.39 -5.69
CA ILE A 14 -5.44 -2.35 -4.59
C ILE A 14 -4.30 -3.33 -4.33
N GLY A 15 -3.35 -3.46 -5.27
CA GLY A 15 -2.17 -4.30 -5.16
C GLY A 15 -2.40 -5.74 -5.66
N ASN A 16 -1.43 -6.61 -5.41
CA ASN A 16 -1.47 -8.03 -5.78
C ASN A 16 -1.62 -8.91 -4.51
N ILE A 17 -2.53 -9.89 -4.56
CA ILE A 17 -2.75 -10.85 -3.46
C ILE A 17 -1.57 -11.83 -3.33
N GLY A 18 -0.83 -12.08 -4.42
CA GLY A 18 0.18 -13.13 -4.48
C GLY A 18 -0.45 -14.54 -4.58
N PRO A 19 0.36 -15.60 -4.37
CA PRO A 19 -0.10 -16.98 -4.42
C PRO A 19 -1.33 -17.23 -3.54
N ALA A 20 -2.28 -18.02 -4.05
CA ALA A 20 -3.56 -18.32 -3.39
C ALA A 20 -3.45 -19.30 -2.20
N MET A 21 -2.24 -19.81 -1.94
CA MET A 21 -1.96 -20.77 -0.87
C MET A 21 -2.08 -20.10 0.51
N ARG A 22 -2.85 -20.71 1.41
CA ARG A 22 -3.26 -20.14 2.71
C ARG A 22 -3.17 -21.20 3.80
N PHE A 23 -3.16 -20.74 5.05
CA PHE A 23 -3.41 -21.63 6.19
C PHE A 23 -4.85 -22.16 6.10
N SER A 24 -5.03 -23.46 6.32
CA SER A 24 -6.36 -24.09 6.40
C SER A 24 -6.49 -24.83 7.73
N SER A 25 -7.57 -24.58 8.46
CA SER A 25 -7.85 -25.28 9.72
C SER A 25 -8.34 -26.72 9.51
N SER A 26 -8.75 -27.08 8.30
CA SER A 26 -9.25 -28.43 7.97
C SER A 26 -8.17 -29.34 7.39
N ALA A 27 -7.00 -28.82 7.06
CA ALA A 27 -5.89 -29.60 6.51
C ALA A 27 -5.02 -30.21 7.62
N SER A 28 -4.51 -31.42 7.38
CA SER A 28 -3.46 -32.02 8.18
C SER A 28 -2.14 -31.24 8.08
N ILE A 29 -1.23 -31.43 9.03
CA ILE A 29 0.09 -30.77 9.00
C ILE A 29 0.88 -31.14 7.75
N SER A 30 0.76 -32.37 7.25
CA SER A 30 1.44 -32.80 6.02
C SER A 30 0.92 -32.03 4.80
N GLU A 31 -0.41 -31.92 4.67
CA GLU A 31 -1.05 -31.15 3.60
C GLU A 31 -0.71 -29.65 3.71
N LEU A 32 -0.68 -29.09 4.93
CA LEU A 32 -0.26 -27.71 5.14
C LEU A 32 1.20 -27.48 4.73
N ARG A 33 2.10 -28.41 5.06
CA ARG A 33 3.52 -28.33 4.65
C ARG A 33 3.63 -28.39 3.13
N GLU A 34 2.95 -29.32 2.48
CA GLU A 34 2.94 -29.43 1.02
C GLU A 34 2.40 -28.13 0.39
N ALA A 35 1.26 -27.64 0.86
CA ALA A 35 0.64 -26.41 0.41
C ALA A 35 1.54 -25.17 0.57
N LEU A 36 2.11 -24.96 1.77
CA LEU A 36 2.83 -23.72 2.13
C LEU A 36 4.32 -23.75 1.80
N PHE A 37 4.92 -24.93 1.60
CA PHE A 37 6.34 -25.05 1.28
C PHE A 37 6.59 -25.55 -0.14
N THR A 38 5.82 -26.53 -0.61
CA THR A 38 6.08 -27.19 -1.91
C THR A 38 5.34 -26.49 -3.04
N ASN A 39 4.06 -26.17 -2.83
CA ASN A 39 3.18 -25.58 -3.84
C ASN A 39 3.17 -24.04 -3.78
N PHE A 40 3.69 -23.46 -2.70
CA PHE A 40 3.76 -22.02 -2.52
C PHE A 40 4.90 -21.43 -3.34
N SER A 41 4.61 -20.51 -4.26
CA SER A 41 5.63 -19.85 -5.08
C SER A 41 6.36 -18.74 -4.29
N PRO A 42 7.68 -18.86 -4.02
CA PRO A 42 8.44 -17.80 -3.38
C PRO A 42 8.51 -16.54 -4.26
N ASP A 43 8.66 -16.72 -5.57
CA ASP A 43 8.71 -15.61 -6.53
C ASP A 43 7.38 -14.86 -6.58
N GLY A 44 6.25 -15.57 -6.58
CA GLY A 44 4.94 -14.93 -6.51
C GLY A 44 4.72 -14.12 -5.22
N MET A 45 5.30 -14.56 -4.10
CA MET A 45 5.31 -13.75 -2.87
C MET A 45 6.21 -12.52 -3.02
N ASN A 46 7.42 -12.69 -3.55
CA ASN A 46 8.33 -11.58 -3.80
C ASN A 46 7.71 -10.52 -4.72
N ASP A 47 7.02 -10.94 -5.78
CA ASP A 47 6.33 -10.03 -6.71
C ASP A 47 5.20 -9.26 -6.01
N ALA A 48 4.40 -9.92 -5.18
CA ALA A 48 3.34 -9.27 -4.41
C ALA A 48 3.91 -8.25 -3.41
N LEU A 49 4.99 -8.60 -2.71
CA LEU A 49 5.67 -7.68 -1.78
C LEU A 49 6.33 -6.51 -2.53
N ALA A 50 6.98 -6.79 -3.66
CA ALA A 50 7.64 -5.78 -4.49
C ALA A 50 6.62 -4.77 -5.04
N LEU A 51 5.46 -5.22 -5.53
CA LEU A 51 4.41 -4.32 -6.00
C LEU A 51 3.79 -3.53 -4.84
N ASN A 52 3.38 -4.21 -3.76
CA ASN A 52 2.57 -3.60 -2.72
C ASN A 52 3.39 -2.73 -1.74
N ILE A 53 4.68 -3.01 -1.57
CA ILE A 53 5.56 -2.29 -0.65
C ILE A 53 6.56 -1.45 -1.45
N THR A 54 7.43 -2.11 -2.21
CA THR A 54 8.58 -1.46 -2.84
C THR A 54 8.14 -0.40 -3.85
N ALA A 55 7.28 -0.77 -4.80
CA ALA A 55 6.79 0.16 -5.81
C ALA A 55 6.00 1.33 -5.18
N ALA A 56 5.14 1.05 -4.19
CA ALA A 56 4.39 2.08 -3.47
C ALA A 56 5.32 3.06 -2.74
N PHE A 57 6.32 2.55 -2.01
CA PHE A 57 7.30 3.38 -1.32
C PHE A 57 8.09 4.25 -2.31
N PHE A 58 8.63 3.66 -3.37
CA PHE A 58 9.43 4.41 -4.34
C PHE A 58 8.61 5.44 -5.11
N THR A 59 7.33 5.14 -5.38
CA THR A 59 6.38 6.11 -5.94
C THR A 59 6.24 7.33 -5.02
N MET A 60 6.09 7.15 -3.71
CA MET A 60 6.10 8.28 -2.78
C MET A 60 7.44 9.04 -2.84
N THR A 61 8.56 8.33 -2.80
CA THR A 61 9.88 8.99 -2.73
C THR A 61 10.22 9.80 -3.97
N VAL A 62 9.85 9.33 -5.18
CA VAL A 62 10.14 10.05 -6.43
C VAL A 62 9.37 11.37 -6.52
N PHE A 63 8.20 11.46 -5.88
CA PHE A 63 7.38 12.67 -5.85
C PHE A 63 7.68 13.61 -4.68
N LEU A 64 8.68 13.34 -3.83
CA LEU A 64 8.96 14.20 -2.65
C LEU A 64 9.22 15.66 -3.02
N GLN A 65 9.98 15.92 -4.09
CA GLN A 65 10.23 17.29 -4.55
C GLN A 65 8.95 17.97 -5.05
N LEU A 66 8.04 17.21 -5.68
CA LEU A 66 6.75 17.73 -6.14
C LEU A 66 5.82 18.03 -4.96
N LEU A 67 5.80 17.16 -3.93
CA LEU A 67 5.02 17.34 -2.71
C LEU A 67 5.48 18.57 -1.93
N ASP A 68 6.79 18.72 -1.76
CA ASP A 68 7.40 19.87 -1.11
C ASP A 68 7.11 21.17 -1.86
N ALA A 69 7.32 21.20 -3.19
CA ALA A 69 6.94 22.33 -4.01
C ALA A 69 5.44 22.65 -3.92
N GLY A 70 4.57 21.64 -3.87
CA GLY A 70 3.14 21.81 -3.67
C GLY A 70 2.80 22.51 -2.36
N THR A 71 3.46 22.10 -1.27
CA THR A 71 3.29 22.68 0.06
C THR A 71 3.81 24.12 0.12
N GLN A 72 4.99 24.40 -0.42
CA GLN A 72 5.55 25.76 -0.44
C GLN A 72 4.73 26.73 -1.30
N ASN A 73 4.21 26.27 -2.44
CA ASN A 73 3.37 27.09 -3.29
C ASN A 73 1.98 27.36 -2.69
N SER A 74 1.48 26.48 -1.82
CA SER A 74 0.16 26.62 -1.20
C SER A 74 0.12 27.76 -0.18
N LEU A 75 1.26 28.08 0.46
CA LEU A 75 1.42 29.23 1.34
C LEU A 75 1.19 30.58 0.63
N GLN A 76 1.53 30.65 -0.65
CA GLN A 76 1.46 31.90 -1.42
C GLN A 76 0.08 32.12 -2.05
N ARG A 77 -0.66 31.05 -2.37
CA ARG A 77 -1.91 31.11 -3.14
C ARG A 77 -2.74 29.82 -3.05
N GLY A 78 -4.05 29.96 -3.29
CA GLY A 78 -4.97 28.81 -3.37
C GLY A 78 -5.58 28.40 -2.03
N PHE A 79 -6.05 27.15 -1.96
CA PHE A 79 -6.76 26.62 -0.79
C PHE A 79 -5.83 26.29 0.40
N GLY A 80 -4.51 26.42 0.25
CA GLY A 80 -3.52 26.12 1.29
C GLY A 80 -2.92 27.35 1.99
N LYS A 81 -3.50 28.55 1.78
CA LYS A 81 -3.08 29.78 2.47
C LYS A 81 -2.91 29.54 3.97
N PRO A 82 -2.03 30.29 4.66
CA PRO A 82 -1.81 30.12 6.09
C PRO A 82 -3.09 30.03 6.89
N ALA A 83 -3.17 29.03 7.77
CA ALA A 83 -4.36 28.81 8.61
C ALA A 83 -4.63 30.01 9.55
N LYS A 84 -3.59 30.79 9.85
CA LYS A 84 -3.67 32.07 10.57
C LYS A 84 -2.78 33.10 9.88
N GLU A 85 -3.26 34.33 9.75
CA GLU A 85 -2.46 35.43 9.21
C GLU A 85 -1.18 35.62 10.04
N GLY A 86 -0.03 35.78 9.36
CA GLY A 86 1.28 35.89 9.99
C GLY A 86 1.93 34.57 10.41
N THR A 87 1.39 33.42 9.98
CA THR A 87 2.02 32.09 10.15
C THR A 87 2.41 31.48 8.81
N ASP A 88 3.39 30.58 8.82
CA ASP A 88 3.81 29.82 7.63
C ASP A 88 3.24 28.39 7.61
N VAL A 89 2.17 28.14 8.38
CA VAL A 89 1.54 26.81 8.46
C VAL A 89 0.41 26.70 7.41
N PRO A 90 0.54 25.81 6.41
CA PRO A 90 -0.47 25.69 5.36
C PRO A 90 -1.79 25.16 5.90
N SER A 91 -2.92 25.74 5.49
CA SER A 91 -4.26 25.18 5.82
C SER A 91 -4.51 23.84 5.13
N ILE A 92 -3.94 23.64 3.94
CA ILE A 92 -3.93 22.38 3.20
C ILE A 92 -2.50 22.05 2.79
N GLN A 93 -1.99 20.98 3.39
CA GLN A 93 -0.67 20.41 3.17
C GLN A 93 -0.71 19.37 2.05
N SER A 94 0.39 19.20 1.30
CA SER A 94 0.54 18.07 0.39
C SER A 94 0.46 16.76 1.17
N GLN A 95 -0.14 15.74 0.57
CA GLN A 95 -0.37 14.47 1.25
C GLN A 95 -0.21 13.25 0.34
N VAL A 96 0.23 12.16 0.95
CA VAL A 96 0.27 10.82 0.35
C VAL A 96 -0.66 9.92 1.15
N ILE A 97 -1.51 9.17 0.45
CA ILE A 97 -2.41 8.19 1.04
C ILE A 97 -2.09 6.83 0.45
N PHE A 98 -1.62 5.91 1.29
CA PHE A 98 -1.44 4.52 0.91
C PHE A 98 -2.73 3.71 1.08
N THR A 99 -2.99 2.82 0.14
CA THR A 99 -4.09 1.85 0.25
C THR A 99 -3.61 0.58 0.93
N ALA A 100 -3.88 0.45 2.23
CA ALA A 100 -3.74 -0.77 3.00
C ALA A 100 -4.95 -1.71 2.76
N SER A 101 -5.35 -2.50 3.77
CA SER A 101 -6.54 -3.36 3.73
C SER A 101 -6.91 -3.79 5.14
N VAL A 102 -8.18 -4.13 5.38
CA VAL A 102 -8.63 -4.83 6.60
C VAL A 102 -7.84 -6.13 6.84
N SER A 103 -7.32 -6.76 5.77
CA SER A 103 -6.45 -7.93 5.88
C SER A 103 -5.18 -7.66 6.69
N ALA A 104 -4.73 -6.41 6.84
CA ALA A 104 -3.61 -6.05 7.70
C ALA A 104 -3.88 -6.32 9.20
N PHE A 105 -5.16 -6.38 9.59
CA PHE A 105 -5.57 -6.67 10.96
C PHE A 105 -6.21 -8.05 11.11
N SER A 106 -6.50 -8.71 9.99
CA SER A 106 -7.20 -9.97 9.95
C SER A 106 -6.28 -11.13 10.32
N ARG A 107 -6.80 -12.06 11.12
CA ARG A 107 -6.19 -13.38 11.38
C ARG A 107 -6.97 -14.50 10.68
N HIS A 108 -7.89 -14.13 9.78
CA HIS A 108 -8.75 -15.07 9.08
C HIS A 108 -7.99 -15.80 7.98
N TRP A 109 -8.24 -17.10 7.85
CA TRP A 109 -7.56 -18.00 6.91
C TRP A 109 -7.64 -17.54 5.45
N SER A 110 -8.69 -16.81 5.08
CA SER A 110 -8.89 -16.29 3.72
C SER A 110 -7.84 -15.24 3.31
N SER A 111 -7.15 -14.60 4.26
CA SER A 111 -6.08 -13.64 3.94
C SER A 111 -4.80 -14.38 3.58
N SER A 112 -4.28 -14.19 2.36
CA SER A 112 -3.01 -14.80 1.95
C SER A 112 -1.84 -14.17 2.72
N PRO A 113 -0.82 -14.98 3.12
CA PRO A 113 0.37 -14.46 3.80
C PRO A 113 1.07 -13.28 3.11
N PRO A 114 1.29 -13.27 1.78
CA PRO A 114 1.96 -12.15 1.12
C PRO A 114 1.11 -10.88 1.12
N TYR A 115 -0.21 -11.00 0.91
CA TYR A 115 -1.10 -9.85 0.91
C TYR A 115 -1.20 -9.21 2.30
N LEU A 116 -1.50 -9.99 3.35
CA LEU A 116 -1.61 -9.44 4.72
C LEU A 116 -0.29 -8.81 5.15
N THR A 117 0.85 -9.46 4.87
CA THR A 117 2.18 -8.94 5.22
C THR A 117 2.44 -7.63 4.53
N SER A 118 2.13 -7.53 3.23
CA SER A 118 2.33 -6.29 2.48
C SER A 118 1.47 -5.14 2.98
N LYS A 119 0.23 -5.42 3.40
CA LYS A 119 -0.70 -4.39 3.89
C LYS A 119 -0.34 -3.92 5.30
N VAL A 120 0.25 -4.79 6.14
CA VAL A 120 0.87 -4.36 7.41
C VAL A 120 2.12 -3.53 7.15
N ALA A 121 2.99 -3.96 6.24
CA ALA A 121 4.23 -3.26 5.93
C ALA A 121 3.97 -1.85 5.41
N ILE A 122 3.02 -1.66 4.48
CA ILE A 122 2.71 -0.32 3.96
C ILE A 122 2.10 0.60 5.02
N MET A 123 1.34 0.05 5.97
CA MET A 123 0.87 0.82 7.13
C MET A 123 2.03 1.30 8.00
N GLN A 124 3.03 0.45 8.23
CA GLN A 124 4.21 0.84 9.01
C GLN A 124 5.06 1.87 8.26
N VAL A 125 5.21 1.74 6.94
CA VAL A 125 5.83 2.76 6.08
C VAL A 125 5.09 4.09 6.21
N ALA A 126 3.76 4.08 6.15
CA ALA A 126 2.96 5.30 6.29
C ALA A 126 3.18 5.97 7.66
N LYS A 127 3.19 5.19 8.75
CA LYS A 127 3.47 5.71 10.09
C LYS A 127 4.86 6.34 10.18
N HIS A 128 5.88 5.64 9.69
CA HIS A 128 7.25 6.13 9.75
C HIS A 128 7.42 7.39 8.89
N ALA A 129 6.98 7.35 7.64
CA ALA A 129 7.07 8.47 6.71
C ALA A 129 6.26 9.68 7.20
N GLY A 130 5.07 9.46 7.78
CA GLY A 130 4.25 10.53 8.34
C GLY A 130 4.98 11.31 9.43
N THR A 131 5.71 10.62 10.32
CA THR A 131 6.55 11.30 11.33
C THR A 131 7.75 12.01 10.70
N GLN A 132 8.46 11.36 9.77
CA GLN A 132 9.68 11.92 9.19
C GLN A 132 9.43 13.13 8.28
N LEU A 133 8.31 13.13 7.56
CA LEU A 133 7.95 14.18 6.60
C LEU A 133 7.12 15.31 7.20
N ALA A 134 6.66 15.17 8.45
CA ALA A 134 5.93 16.23 9.16
C ALA A 134 6.71 17.55 9.23
N ARG A 135 8.05 17.50 9.34
CA ARG A 135 8.92 18.70 9.36
C ARG A 135 8.93 19.50 8.05
N PHE A 136 8.44 18.90 6.97
CA PHE A 136 8.30 19.52 5.65
C PHE A 136 6.83 19.81 5.33
N ASP A 137 5.95 19.81 6.34
CA ASP A 137 4.52 20.03 6.17
C ASP A 137 3.87 19.09 5.15
N ASN A 138 4.40 17.87 5.03
CA ASN A 138 3.90 16.82 4.15
C ASN A 138 3.28 15.69 4.97
N ARG A 139 2.02 15.37 4.70
CA ARG A 139 1.28 14.34 5.43
C ARG A 139 1.37 12.99 4.73
N VAL A 140 1.54 11.92 5.50
CA VAL A 140 1.45 10.55 4.97
C VAL A 140 0.51 9.75 5.85
N ASN A 141 -0.50 9.15 5.23
CA ASN A 141 -1.49 8.32 5.90
C ASN A 141 -1.71 7.01 5.13
N ALA A 142 -2.35 6.05 5.77
CA ALA A 142 -2.83 4.84 5.12
C ALA A 142 -4.30 4.62 5.46
N ILE A 143 -5.09 4.23 4.46
CA ILE A 143 -6.48 3.79 4.65
C ILE A 143 -6.54 2.27 4.51
N ALA A 144 -7.37 1.61 5.32
CA ALA A 144 -7.52 0.16 5.31
C ALA A 144 -8.95 -0.23 4.92
N PRO A 145 -9.27 -0.31 3.61
CA PRO A 145 -10.59 -0.68 3.16
C PRO A 145 -10.98 -2.11 3.58
N GLY A 146 -12.27 -2.30 3.84
CA GLY A 146 -12.90 -3.61 3.93
C GLY A 146 -13.11 -4.27 2.56
N VAL A 147 -13.92 -5.32 2.52
CA VAL A 147 -14.29 -5.97 1.25
C VAL A 147 -15.08 -4.97 0.40
N TYR A 148 -14.51 -4.61 -0.76
CA TYR A 148 -15.11 -3.70 -1.72
C TYR A 148 -15.29 -4.42 -3.06
N PRO A 149 -16.45 -4.28 -3.75
CA PRO A 149 -16.67 -4.89 -5.05
C PRO A 149 -15.61 -4.43 -6.05
N SER A 150 -14.66 -5.32 -6.36
CA SER A 150 -13.51 -5.05 -7.23
C SER A 150 -12.99 -6.36 -7.81
N GLU A 151 -12.21 -6.28 -8.88
CA GLU A 151 -11.55 -7.45 -9.50
C GLU A 151 -10.62 -8.17 -8.52
N LEU A 152 -9.99 -7.43 -7.59
CA LEU A 152 -9.18 -8.03 -6.53
C LEU A 152 -10.04 -8.87 -5.58
N ALA A 153 -11.26 -8.42 -5.29
CA ALA A 153 -12.19 -9.16 -4.43
C ALA A 153 -12.83 -10.35 -5.15
N SER A 154 -12.98 -10.32 -6.49
CA SER A 154 -13.46 -11.49 -7.25
C SER A 154 -12.43 -12.60 -7.33
N ALA A 155 -11.13 -12.28 -7.35
CA ALA A 155 -10.04 -13.28 -7.19
C ALA A 155 -10.07 -14.00 -5.82
N HIS A 156 -10.90 -13.54 -4.89
CA HIS A 156 -11.14 -14.15 -3.59
C HIS A 156 -12.37 -15.09 -3.57
N ARG A 157 -13.13 -15.19 -4.67
CA ARG A 157 -14.43 -15.90 -4.72
C ARG A 157 -14.44 -17.21 -5.52
N GLU A 158 -13.38 -17.57 -6.21
CA GLU A 158 -13.33 -18.87 -6.89
C GLU A 158 -12.83 -19.97 -5.94
N PRO A 159 -13.51 -21.13 -5.88
CA PRO A 159 -13.14 -22.28 -5.07
C PRO A 159 -11.83 -22.96 -5.51
#